data_AF-A0A949S0W5-F1
#
_entry.id   AF-A0A949S0W5-F1
#
_cell.length_a   1.000
_cell.length_b   1.000
_cell.length_c   1.000
_cell.angle_alpha   90.00
_cell.angle_beta   90.00
_cell.angle_gamma   90.00
#
_symmetry.space_group_name_H-M   'P 1'
#
loop_
_entity.id
_entity.type
_entity.pdbx_description
1 polymer ?
#
loop_
_entity_poly.entity_id
_entity_poly.type
_entity_poly.pdbx_seq_one_letter_code
_entity_poly.pdbx_strand_id
1 'polypeptide(L)'
;MKNLFLHIYCNPRLYMPLIILVWGGFYFFYGPIINVDGGLGYDGHYYGHYANRFISMVFGDKIDSYRIQRIFPSFMVYLGMNILNIKNSFYNIIKFFQIYNLVLLQISALLWFAIAGHFKLKLKYVWLGFVFWFLNFGVAELSFYYPVLTDATALCLGFFLLYAHLKNKLLLKIVITFCGSFTWAGFLILGIILILFPVSFKPELSEYGTQKQSLKKRFFVFLLPLPFFIEGIYHFRRFLNNERIPYIETDLINQTLYISVFLNFLLMAYFFSFYLPENMSLKDYPSLIRKVFSSLNFKNILICIALFITVTGIQRYLGNEDLPTDNSFSKMFYLMSLYGATKPLVYVFLYINYFGPIFILFFLYMKKFTGVLYELGFGVYLFFIIPFLTIFATESRMNLYFLPFFLLPAILMLSKADITGKICLILTFIAFLFSKIYIPMFNMPDSVPNKLTFHNQILYINFFTISNRSYLFLLIVITVITLLLLYAFKKSGKSISENFSKPF
;
A
#
# COMPACT_ATOMS: atom_id res chain seq x y z
N MET A 1 -21.98 8.61 30.24
CA MET A 1 -21.07 8.80 29.08
C MET A 1 -19.60 8.50 29.39
N LYS A 2 -18.96 9.10 30.41
CA LYS A 2 -17.52 8.83 30.72
C LYS A 2 -17.16 7.35 30.87
N ASN A 3 -17.98 6.56 31.58
CA ASN A 3 -17.75 5.12 31.77
C ASN A 3 -17.79 4.33 30.46
N LEU A 4 -18.69 4.70 29.53
CA LEU A 4 -18.78 4.05 28.22
C LEU A 4 -17.55 4.34 27.37
N PHE A 5 -17.10 5.60 27.29
CA PHE A 5 -15.89 5.96 26.54
C PHE A 5 -14.65 5.23 27.07
N LEU A 6 -14.50 5.16 28.39
CA LEU A 6 -13.40 4.43 29.01
C LEU A 6 -13.49 2.93 28.69
N HIS A 7 -14.68 2.35 28.76
CA HIS A 7 -14.89 0.94 28.43
C HIS A 7 -14.58 0.66 26.95
N ILE A 8 -15.01 1.53 26.02
CA ILE A 8 -14.67 1.42 24.60
C ILE A 8 -13.15 1.46 24.42
N TYR A 9 -12.50 2.48 24.98
CA TYR A 9 -11.06 2.69 24.85
C TYR A 9 -10.24 1.51 25.39
N CYS A 10 -10.67 0.92 26.51
CA CYS A 10 -9.97 -0.20 27.16
C CYS A 10 -10.23 -1.57 26.50
N ASN A 11 -11.23 -1.70 25.62
CA ASN A 11 -11.62 -2.98 25.00
C ASN A 11 -11.50 -2.96 23.46
N PRO A 12 -10.32 -2.61 22.89
CA PRO A 12 -10.16 -2.50 21.43
C PRO A 12 -10.47 -3.80 20.67
N ARG A 13 -10.24 -4.97 21.28
CA ARG A 13 -10.56 -6.28 20.68
C ARG A 13 -12.04 -6.42 20.30
N LEU A 14 -12.94 -5.86 21.12
CA LEU A 14 -14.38 -5.88 20.88
C LEU A 14 -14.80 -4.72 20.00
N TYR A 15 -14.34 -3.51 20.32
CA TYR A 15 -14.87 -2.29 19.72
C TYR A 15 -14.30 -1.97 18.34
N MET A 16 -13.09 -2.41 17.99
CA MET A 16 -12.55 -2.17 16.64
C MET A 16 -13.38 -2.91 15.56
N PRO A 17 -13.65 -4.22 15.68
CA PRO A 17 -14.57 -4.90 14.75
C PRO A 17 -15.98 -4.31 14.79
N LEU A 18 -16.48 -3.93 15.97
CA LEU A 18 -17.83 -3.35 16.09
C LEU A 18 -17.94 -2.00 15.36
N ILE A 19 -16.93 -1.13 15.46
CA ILE A 19 -16.89 0.14 14.71
C ILE A 19 -16.93 -0.14 13.21
N ILE A 20 -16.14 -1.12 12.72
CA ILE A 20 -16.14 -1.53 11.31
C ILE A 20 -17.51 -2.10 10.91
N LEU A 21 -18.15 -2.88 11.78
CA LEU A 21 -19.48 -3.45 11.54
C LEU A 21 -20.55 -2.36 11.43
N VAL A 22 -20.56 -1.39 12.34
CA VAL A 22 -21.50 -0.25 12.28
C VAL A 22 -21.24 0.58 11.03
N TRP A 23 -19.97 0.88 10.73
CA TRP A 23 -19.57 1.66 9.57
C TRP A 23 -19.92 0.97 8.25
N GLY A 24 -19.44 -0.26 8.04
CA GLY A 24 -19.72 -1.01 6.82
C GLY A 24 -21.19 -1.41 6.69
N GLY A 25 -21.88 -1.63 7.82
CA GLY A 25 -23.34 -1.81 7.84
C GLY A 25 -24.07 -0.56 7.33
N PHE A 26 -23.66 0.63 7.77
CA PHE A 26 -24.20 1.89 7.24
C PHE A 26 -24.00 1.98 5.71
N TYR A 27 -22.81 1.69 5.18
CA TYR A 27 -22.59 1.70 3.74
C TYR A 27 -23.35 0.61 2.99
N PHE A 28 -23.51 -0.56 3.59
CA PHE A 28 -24.25 -1.66 2.99
C PHE A 28 -25.72 -1.28 2.76
N PHE A 29 -26.35 -0.59 3.70
CA PHE A 29 -27.75 -0.19 3.62
C PHE A 29 -27.98 1.17 2.93
N TYR A 30 -27.10 2.14 3.14
CA TYR A 30 -27.31 3.54 2.75
C TYR A 30 -26.16 4.15 1.95
N GLY A 31 -25.03 3.47 1.85
CA GLY A 31 -23.84 3.98 1.17
C GLY A 31 -24.03 4.05 -0.35
N PRO A 32 -23.41 5.04 -1.01
CA PRO A 32 -23.38 5.09 -2.46
C PRO A 32 -22.59 3.89 -3.02
N ILE A 33 -22.96 3.47 -4.23
CA ILE A 33 -22.18 2.54 -5.06
C ILE A 33 -21.74 3.32 -6.29
N ILE A 34 -20.54 3.01 -6.80
CA ILE A 34 -20.07 3.57 -8.07
C ILE A 34 -21.09 3.31 -9.19
N ASN A 35 -21.55 4.34 -9.89
CA ASN A 35 -22.61 4.17 -10.90
C ASN A 35 -22.11 3.58 -12.23
N VAL A 36 -20.79 3.38 -12.38
CA VAL A 36 -20.18 2.81 -13.58
C VAL A 36 -20.55 1.33 -13.70
N ASP A 37 -20.97 0.92 -14.90
CA ASP A 37 -21.30 -0.47 -15.24
C ASP A 37 -22.30 -1.12 -14.25
N GLY A 38 -23.37 -0.38 -13.94
CA GLY A 38 -24.44 -0.88 -13.06
C GLY A 38 -24.00 -1.20 -11.62
N GLY A 39 -22.91 -0.58 -11.15
CA GLY A 39 -22.37 -0.83 -9.81
C GLY A 39 -21.06 -1.60 -9.77
N LEU A 40 -20.65 -2.20 -10.89
CA LEU A 40 -19.44 -3.02 -10.96
C LEU A 40 -18.16 -2.18 -11.08
N GLY A 41 -18.23 -0.95 -11.60
CA GLY A 41 -17.06 -0.11 -11.78
C GLY A 41 -16.24 -0.42 -13.04
N TYR A 42 -15.01 0.07 -13.08
CA TYR A 42 -14.02 -0.19 -14.13
C TYR A 42 -13.48 -1.64 -14.07
N ASP A 43 -12.37 -1.90 -13.36
CA ASP A 43 -11.84 -3.26 -13.17
C ASP A 43 -12.86 -4.24 -12.57
N GLY A 44 -13.77 -3.76 -11.73
CA GLY A 44 -14.78 -4.60 -11.08
C GLY A 44 -15.82 -5.18 -12.03
N HIS A 45 -15.98 -4.63 -13.24
CA HIS A 45 -16.70 -5.28 -14.33
C HIS A 45 -16.21 -6.73 -14.48
N TYR A 46 -14.92 -6.90 -14.73
CA TYR A 46 -14.31 -8.22 -14.94
C TYR A 46 -14.47 -9.13 -13.71
N TYR A 47 -14.18 -8.62 -12.52
CA TYR A 47 -14.25 -9.41 -11.29
C TYR A 47 -15.68 -9.84 -10.95
N GLY A 48 -16.68 -9.01 -11.25
CA GLY A 48 -18.10 -9.35 -11.11
C GLY A 48 -18.51 -10.43 -12.09
N HIS A 49 -18.08 -10.34 -13.35
CA HIS A 49 -18.30 -11.39 -14.35
C HIS A 49 -17.64 -12.72 -13.95
N TYR A 50 -16.42 -12.70 -13.40
CA TYR A 50 -15.78 -13.90 -12.87
C TYR A 50 -16.55 -14.49 -11.70
N ALA A 51 -17.06 -13.67 -10.77
CA ALA A 51 -17.90 -14.19 -9.69
C ALA A 51 -19.21 -14.81 -10.21
N ASN A 52 -19.79 -14.23 -11.26
CA ASN A 52 -21.02 -14.73 -11.88
C ASN A 52 -20.81 -16.06 -12.62
N ARG A 53 -19.71 -16.22 -13.35
CA ARG A 53 -19.49 -17.36 -14.27
C ARG A 53 -18.14 -18.03 -14.06
N PHE A 54 -17.74 -18.17 -12.80
CA PHE A 54 -16.37 -18.53 -12.43
C PHE A 54 -15.84 -19.76 -13.15
N ILE A 55 -16.57 -20.88 -13.08
CA ILE A 55 -16.12 -22.15 -13.69
C ILE A 55 -15.98 -22.02 -15.21
N SER A 56 -16.98 -21.46 -15.90
CA SER A 56 -16.92 -21.34 -17.36
C SER A 56 -15.85 -20.35 -17.84
N MET A 57 -15.62 -19.25 -17.11
CA MET A 57 -14.65 -18.24 -17.52
C MET A 57 -13.21 -18.65 -17.22
N VAL A 58 -12.95 -19.23 -16.04
CA VAL A 58 -11.59 -19.60 -15.61
C VAL A 58 -11.10 -20.84 -16.34
N PHE A 59 -11.97 -21.84 -16.56
CA PHE A 59 -11.58 -23.12 -17.16
C PHE A 59 -11.99 -23.27 -18.64
N GLY A 60 -12.89 -22.40 -19.15
CA GLY A 60 -13.35 -22.42 -20.54
C GLY A 60 -12.77 -21.27 -21.36
N ASP A 61 -13.35 -20.08 -21.22
CA ASP A 61 -13.03 -18.89 -22.04
C ASP A 61 -11.57 -18.40 -21.86
N LYS A 62 -10.93 -18.82 -20.75
CA LYS A 62 -9.63 -18.38 -20.23
C LYS A 62 -9.62 -16.87 -19.91
N ILE A 63 -8.76 -16.50 -18.97
CA ILE A 63 -8.64 -15.12 -18.47
C ILE A 63 -7.29 -14.57 -18.90
N ASP A 64 -7.16 -13.27 -19.19
CA ASP A 64 -5.84 -12.71 -19.50
C ASP A 64 -4.85 -12.88 -18.33
N SER A 65 -3.56 -12.91 -18.64
CA SER A 65 -2.52 -13.20 -17.65
C SER A 65 -2.38 -12.14 -16.55
N TYR A 66 -2.94 -10.93 -16.72
CA TYR A 66 -2.99 -9.94 -15.64
C TYR A 66 -4.14 -10.23 -14.67
N ARG A 67 -5.34 -10.48 -15.18
CA ARG A 67 -6.54 -10.71 -14.37
C ARG A 67 -6.53 -12.07 -13.68
N ILE A 68 -5.85 -13.09 -14.23
CA ILE A 68 -5.69 -14.38 -13.54
C ILE A 68 -4.97 -14.24 -12.19
N GLN A 69 -4.13 -13.22 -12.02
CA GLN A 69 -3.43 -12.93 -10.76
C GLN A 69 -4.33 -12.22 -9.73
N ARG A 70 -5.62 -12.03 -10.04
CA ARG A 70 -6.61 -11.25 -9.27
C ARG A 70 -7.96 -11.96 -9.11
N ILE A 71 -8.04 -13.26 -9.41
CA ILE A 71 -9.29 -14.03 -9.39
C ILE A 71 -9.74 -14.49 -8.00
N PHE A 72 -8.86 -14.50 -7.00
CA PHE A 72 -9.15 -15.10 -5.70
C PHE A 72 -10.34 -14.45 -4.98
N PRO A 73 -10.52 -13.12 -4.98
CA PRO A 73 -11.72 -12.50 -4.41
C PRO A 73 -13.01 -12.94 -5.10
N SER A 74 -13.04 -12.96 -6.44
CA SER A 74 -14.20 -13.44 -7.21
C SER A 74 -14.51 -14.91 -6.96
N PHE A 75 -13.48 -15.74 -6.78
CA PHE A 75 -13.64 -17.14 -6.40
C PHE A 75 -14.35 -17.29 -5.05
N MET A 76 -13.92 -16.52 -4.04
CA MET A 76 -14.52 -16.55 -2.70
C MET A 76 -15.98 -16.10 -2.73
N VAL A 77 -16.31 -15.08 -3.53
CA VAL A 77 -17.70 -14.62 -3.72
C VAL A 77 -18.55 -15.67 -4.43
N TYR A 78 -18.05 -16.25 -5.52
CA TYR A 78 -18.73 -17.35 -6.23
C TYR A 78 -19.02 -18.53 -5.28
N LEU A 79 -18.02 -18.99 -4.52
CA LEU A 79 -18.17 -20.08 -3.57
C LEU A 79 -19.20 -19.74 -2.49
N GLY A 80 -19.12 -18.54 -1.91
CA GLY A 80 -20.04 -18.09 -0.86
C GLY A 80 -21.49 -18.01 -1.34
N MET A 81 -21.73 -17.46 -2.53
CA MET A 81 -23.07 -17.39 -3.12
C MET A 81 -23.66 -18.77 -3.40
N ASN A 82 -22.86 -19.71 -3.91
CA ASN A 82 -23.32 -21.08 -4.16
C ASN A 82 -23.63 -21.85 -2.89
N ILE A 83 -22.78 -21.75 -1.86
CA ILE A 83 -23.01 -22.42 -0.57
C ILE A 83 -24.33 -21.92 0.06
N LEU A 84 -24.63 -20.64 -0.09
CA LEU A 84 -25.84 -20.02 0.45
C LEU A 84 -27.04 -20.07 -0.50
N ASN A 85 -26.91 -20.70 -1.68
CA ASN A 85 -27.93 -20.74 -2.73
C ASN A 85 -28.49 -19.36 -3.11
N ILE A 86 -27.64 -18.32 -3.11
CA ILE A 86 -28.03 -16.97 -3.51
C ILE A 86 -28.09 -16.89 -5.04
N LYS A 87 -29.20 -16.38 -5.59
CA LYS A 87 -29.36 -16.19 -7.03
C LYS A 87 -28.21 -15.37 -7.61
N ASN A 88 -27.63 -15.88 -8.70
CA ASN A 88 -26.53 -15.23 -9.36
C ASN A 88 -26.99 -14.02 -10.19
N SER A 89 -26.76 -12.83 -9.68
CA SER A 89 -27.07 -11.55 -10.33
C SER A 89 -26.01 -10.53 -9.93
N PHE A 90 -25.72 -9.53 -10.78
CA PHE A 90 -24.72 -8.51 -10.44
C PHE A 90 -25.06 -7.73 -9.19
N TYR A 91 -26.35 -7.44 -8.96
CA TYR A 91 -26.81 -6.83 -7.71
C TYR A 91 -26.39 -7.67 -6.49
N ASN A 92 -26.67 -8.98 -6.50
CA ASN A 92 -26.31 -9.87 -5.41
C ASN A 92 -24.79 -10.03 -5.26
N ILE A 93 -24.05 -10.06 -6.38
CA ILE A 93 -22.57 -10.11 -6.38
C ILE A 93 -21.99 -8.86 -5.71
N ILE A 94 -22.45 -7.66 -6.09
CA ILE A 94 -22.00 -6.39 -5.48
C ILE A 94 -22.26 -6.41 -3.97
N LYS A 95 -23.48 -6.77 -3.55
CA LYS A 95 -23.84 -6.88 -2.13
C LYS A 95 -23.00 -7.93 -1.40
N PHE A 96 -22.73 -9.07 -2.03
CA PHE A 96 -21.88 -10.10 -1.45
C PHE A 96 -20.42 -9.63 -1.30
N PHE A 97 -19.89 -8.89 -2.28
CA PHE A 97 -18.58 -8.24 -2.17
C PHE A 97 -18.54 -7.23 -1.01
N GLN A 98 -19.60 -6.44 -0.78
CA GLN A 98 -19.66 -5.55 0.39
C GLN A 98 -19.58 -6.32 1.71
N ILE A 99 -20.34 -7.41 1.86
CA ILE A 99 -20.29 -8.28 3.05
C ILE A 99 -18.91 -8.92 3.20
N TYR A 100 -18.35 -9.42 2.10
CA TYR A 100 -17.03 -10.02 2.07
C TYR A 100 -15.94 -9.03 2.51
N ASN A 101 -15.94 -7.82 1.96
CA ASN A 101 -15.02 -6.75 2.35
C ASN A 101 -15.20 -6.38 3.83
N LEU A 102 -16.44 -6.28 4.32
CA LEU A 102 -16.73 -6.03 5.73
C LEU A 102 -16.15 -7.10 6.65
N VAL A 103 -16.26 -8.39 6.29
CA VAL A 103 -15.66 -9.50 7.05
C VAL A 103 -14.13 -9.41 7.04
N LEU A 104 -13.52 -9.16 5.87
CA LEU A 104 -12.07 -9.01 5.75
C LEU A 104 -11.52 -7.84 6.57
N LEU A 105 -12.24 -6.73 6.65
CA LEU A 105 -11.84 -5.58 7.46
C LEU A 105 -11.94 -5.89 8.97
N GLN A 106 -12.97 -6.62 9.40
CA GLN A 106 -13.07 -7.09 10.80
C GLN A 106 -11.91 -8.04 11.16
N ILE A 107 -11.59 -9.00 10.28
CA ILE A 107 -10.44 -9.89 10.46
C ILE A 107 -9.14 -9.08 10.55
N SER A 108 -8.97 -8.09 9.67
CA SER A 108 -7.82 -7.18 9.67
C SER A 108 -7.68 -6.41 10.99
N ALA A 109 -8.79 -5.99 11.60
CA ALA A 109 -8.77 -5.30 12.90
C ALA A 109 -8.35 -6.24 14.05
N LEU A 110 -8.83 -7.48 14.04
CA LEU A 110 -8.41 -8.49 15.00
C LEU A 110 -6.92 -8.85 14.85
N LEU A 111 -6.43 -8.96 13.61
CA LEU A 111 -5.01 -9.18 13.32
C LEU A 111 -4.17 -7.99 13.79
N TRP A 112 -4.62 -6.75 13.56
CA TRP A 112 -3.94 -5.57 14.08
C TRP A 112 -3.85 -5.60 15.60
N PHE A 113 -4.94 -5.92 16.31
CA PHE A 113 -4.92 -6.07 17.76
C PHE A 113 -3.92 -7.15 18.22
N ALA A 114 -3.88 -8.30 17.53
CA ALA A 114 -2.94 -9.38 17.82
C ALA A 114 -1.47 -8.97 17.58
N ILE A 115 -1.20 -8.23 16.51
CA ILE A 115 0.13 -7.67 16.21
C ILE A 115 0.53 -6.64 17.28
N ALA A 116 -0.38 -5.74 17.64
CA ALA A 116 -0.13 -4.74 18.67
C ALA A 116 0.15 -5.38 20.04
N GLY A 117 -0.55 -6.47 20.38
CA GLY A 117 -0.29 -7.28 21.57
C GLY A 117 1.08 -7.96 21.55
N HIS A 118 1.56 -8.39 20.38
CA HIS A 118 2.91 -8.98 20.24
C HIS A 118 4.02 -8.00 20.67
N PHE A 119 3.87 -6.71 20.35
CA PHE A 119 4.78 -5.64 20.74
C PHE A 119 4.39 -4.94 22.06
N LYS A 120 3.38 -5.46 22.77
CA LYS A 120 2.87 -4.89 24.04
C LYS A 120 2.60 -3.38 23.95
N LEU A 121 2.00 -2.93 22.84
CA LEU A 121 1.75 -1.51 22.61
C LEU A 121 0.76 -0.93 23.64
N LYS A 122 1.04 0.29 24.11
CA LYS A 122 0.08 1.06 24.92
C LYS A 122 -1.21 1.29 24.13
N LEU A 123 -2.36 1.29 24.79
CA LEU A 123 -3.69 1.44 24.14
C LEU A 123 -3.78 2.63 23.16
N LYS A 124 -3.15 3.79 23.47
CA LYS A 124 -3.11 4.94 22.56
C LYS A 124 -2.52 4.61 21.18
N TYR A 125 -1.54 3.71 21.12
CA TYR A 125 -0.90 3.29 19.87
C TYR A 125 -1.68 2.19 19.15
N VAL A 126 -2.38 1.34 19.91
CA VAL A 126 -3.32 0.35 19.35
C VAL A 126 -4.42 1.10 18.58
N TRP A 127 -5.05 2.09 19.21
CA TRP A 127 -6.08 2.92 18.57
C TRP A 127 -5.52 3.79 17.45
N LEU A 128 -4.34 4.39 17.61
CA LEU A 128 -3.74 5.19 16.55
C LEU A 128 -3.44 4.36 15.29
N GLY A 129 -2.97 3.12 15.45
CA GLY A 129 -2.77 2.23 14.32
C GLY A 129 -4.08 1.81 13.66
N PHE A 130 -5.13 1.57 14.45
CA PHE A 130 -6.48 1.36 13.91
C PHE A 130 -6.95 2.59 13.10
N VAL A 131 -6.74 3.80 13.61
CA VAL A 131 -7.11 5.04 12.91
C VAL A 131 -6.32 5.21 11.60
N PHE A 132 -5.00 5.11 11.62
CA PHE A 132 -4.18 5.26 10.40
C PHE A 132 -4.56 4.25 9.32
N TRP A 133 -5.05 3.11 9.75
CA TRP A 133 -5.42 2.03 8.86
C TRP A 133 -6.84 2.10 8.32
N PHE A 134 -7.84 2.22 9.21
CA PHE A 134 -9.25 2.12 8.84
C PHE A 134 -9.83 3.49 8.49
N LEU A 135 -9.22 4.59 8.93
CA LEU A 135 -9.69 5.95 8.66
C LEU A 135 -8.81 6.62 7.59
N ASN A 136 -8.79 6.00 6.40
CA ASN A 136 -8.24 6.59 5.18
C ASN A 136 -9.18 6.30 4.01
N PHE A 137 -8.98 6.98 2.88
CA PHE A 137 -9.91 6.93 1.76
C PHE A 137 -10.07 5.51 1.19
N GLY A 138 -8.96 4.77 1.02
CA GLY A 138 -8.98 3.43 0.43
C GLY A 138 -9.76 2.40 1.24
N VAL A 139 -9.72 2.53 2.58
CA VAL A 139 -10.38 1.56 3.47
C VAL A 139 -11.77 2.03 3.88
N ALA A 140 -11.91 3.29 4.30
CA ALA A 140 -13.16 3.78 4.86
C ALA A 140 -14.24 3.98 3.79
N GLU A 141 -13.86 4.47 2.62
CA GLU A 141 -14.79 4.83 1.54
C GLU A 141 -14.75 3.80 0.41
N LEU A 142 -13.58 3.61 -0.22
CA LEU A 142 -13.46 2.87 -1.47
C LEU A 142 -13.87 1.40 -1.34
N SER A 143 -13.59 0.76 -0.21
CA SER A 143 -13.92 -0.65 0.05
C SER A 143 -15.43 -0.95 0.02
N PHE A 144 -16.27 0.07 0.17
CA PHE A 144 -17.73 -0.06 0.15
C PHE A 144 -18.38 0.63 -1.05
N TYR A 145 -17.85 1.79 -1.46
CA TYR A 145 -18.31 2.53 -2.64
C TYR A 145 -18.00 1.78 -3.94
N TYR A 146 -16.82 1.15 -4.01
CA TYR A 146 -16.38 0.36 -5.15
C TYR A 146 -16.00 -1.05 -4.66
N PRO A 147 -17.00 -1.87 -4.27
CA PRO A 147 -16.76 -3.07 -3.49
C PRO A 147 -16.21 -4.24 -4.30
N VAL A 148 -16.47 -4.26 -5.62
CA VAL A 148 -16.07 -5.34 -6.53
C VAL A 148 -14.61 -5.12 -6.97
N LEU A 149 -13.71 -5.10 -5.99
CA LEU A 149 -12.28 -4.91 -6.17
C LEU A 149 -11.49 -5.94 -5.35
N THR A 150 -10.19 -6.06 -5.62
CA THR A 150 -9.33 -7.01 -4.88
C THR A 150 -8.65 -6.41 -3.65
N ASP A 151 -8.84 -5.10 -3.45
CA ASP A 151 -8.15 -4.25 -2.49
C ASP A 151 -8.32 -4.71 -1.04
N ALA A 152 -9.54 -5.00 -0.59
CA ALA A 152 -9.80 -5.45 0.78
C ALA A 152 -9.20 -6.84 1.07
N THR A 153 -9.20 -7.75 0.09
CA THR A 153 -8.56 -9.06 0.23
C THR A 153 -7.06 -8.92 0.29
N ALA A 154 -6.47 -8.13 -0.62
CA ALA A 154 -5.04 -7.89 -0.67
C ALA A 154 -4.55 -7.28 0.65
N LEU A 155 -5.33 -6.32 1.16
CA LEU A 155 -5.15 -5.70 2.45
C LEU A 155 -5.16 -6.70 3.62
N CYS A 156 -6.18 -7.55 3.70
CA CYS A 156 -6.30 -8.56 4.77
C CYS A 156 -5.19 -9.60 4.71
N LEU A 157 -4.83 -10.07 3.50
CA LEU A 157 -3.72 -10.99 3.29
C LEU A 157 -2.37 -10.36 3.66
N GLY A 158 -2.20 -9.05 3.45
CA GLY A 158 -1.02 -8.30 3.92
C GLY A 158 -0.85 -8.37 5.44
N PHE A 159 -1.94 -8.21 6.20
CA PHE A 159 -1.91 -8.34 7.66
C PHE A 159 -1.61 -9.77 8.11
N PHE A 160 -2.25 -10.74 7.47
CA PHE A 160 -1.98 -12.15 7.73
C PHE A 160 -0.51 -12.47 7.46
N LEU A 161 0.08 -11.95 6.37
CA LEU A 161 1.46 -12.19 6.01
C LEU A 161 2.42 -11.58 7.04
N LEU A 162 2.16 -10.35 7.47
CA LEU A 162 2.91 -9.70 8.54
C LEU A 162 2.79 -10.49 9.85
N TYR A 163 1.58 -10.87 10.25
CA TYR A 163 1.34 -11.66 11.47
C TYR A 163 2.06 -13.02 11.42
N ALA A 164 1.94 -13.74 10.30
CA ALA A 164 2.61 -15.02 10.08
C ALA A 164 4.13 -14.89 10.13
N HIS A 165 4.67 -13.80 9.55
CA HIS A 165 6.09 -13.49 9.63
C HIS A 165 6.52 -13.26 11.08
N LEU A 166 5.87 -12.35 11.81
CA LEU A 166 6.17 -12.03 13.21
C LEU A 166 6.09 -13.26 14.14
N LYS A 167 5.14 -14.17 13.88
CA LYS A 167 4.99 -15.44 14.62
C LYS A 167 5.87 -16.57 14.10
N ASN A 168 6.71 -16.30 13.09
CA ASN A 168 7.57 -17.24 12.39
C ASN A 168 6.84 -18.53 11.93
N LYS A 169 5.60 -18.39 11.45
CA LYS A 169 4.74 -19.51 11.01
C LYS A 169 4.92 -19.76 9.51
N LEU A 170 5.84 -20.66 9.16
CA LEU A 170 6.18 -20.97 7.77
C LEU A 170 4.98 -21.41 6.92
N LEU A 171 4.19 -22.38 7.40
CA LEU A 171 3.03 -22.88 6.65
C LEU A 171 2.03 -21.77 6.34
N LEU A 172 1.77 -20.90 7.31
CA LEU A 172 0.86 -19.77 7.13
C LEU A 172 1.41 -18.79 6.08
N LYS A 173 2.71 -18.48 6.08
CA LYS A 173 3.35 -17.68 5.01
C LYS A 173 3.16 -18.31 3.63
N ILE A 174 3.33 -19.63 3.49
CA ILE A 174 3.14 -20.34 2.21
C ILE A 174 1.70 -20.19 1.72
N VAL A 175 0.72 -20.49 2.57
CA VAL A 175 -0.71 -20.41 2.21
C VAL A 175 -1.09 -18.99 1.81
N ILE A 176 -0.68 -17.98 2.59
CA ILE A 176 -0.99 -16.57 2.28
C ILE A 176 -0.30 -16.12 1.00
N THR A 177 0.94 -16.54 0.76
CA THR A 177 1.66 -16.20 -0.47
C THR A 177 0.96 -16.82 -1.68
N PHE A 178 0.52 -18.07 -1.57
CA PHE A 178 -0.24 -18.75 -2.62
C PHE A 178 -1.55 -18.00 -2.92
N CYS A 179 -2.42 -17.82 -1.93
CA CYS A 179 -3.70 -17.11 -2.11
C CYS A 179 -3.50 -15.63 -2.55
N GLY A 180 -2.50 -14.98 -1.97
CA GLY A 180 -2.13 -13.60 -2.29
C GLY A 180 -1.69 -13.45 -3.74
N SER A 181 -0.99 -14.42 -4.31
CA SER A 181 -0.55 -14.39 -5.71
C SER A 181 -1.70 -14.44 -6.71
N PHE A 182 -2.89 -14.87 -6.29
CA PHE A 182 -4.13 -14.81 -7.06
C PHE A 182 -5.03 -13.63 -6.64
N THR A 183 -4.55 -12.76 -5.75
CA THR A 183 -5.22 -11.53 -5.33
C THR A 183 -4.49 -10.29 -5.86
N TRP A 184 -3.16 -10.32 -5.82
CA TRP A 184 -2.28 -9.25 -6.25
C TRP A 184 -0.93 -9.81 -6.73
N ALA A 185 -0.46 -9.36 -7.89
CA ALA A 185 0.78 -9.84 -8.53
C ALA A 185 2.01 -9.80 -7.61
N GLY A 186 2.12 -8.75 -6.78
CA GLY A 186 3.26 -8.54 -5.89
C GLY A 186 3.41 -9.58 -4.77
N PHE A 187 2.34 -10.31 -4.40
CA PHE A 187 2.38 -11.22 -3.26
C PHE A 187 3.37 -12.37 -3.41
N LEU A 188 3.56 -12.91 -4.62
CA LEU A 188 4.46 -14.03 -4.84
C LEU A 188 5.89 -13.68 -4.42
N ILE A 189 6.40 -12.57 -4.96
CA ILE A 189 7.76 -12.10 -4.73
C ILE A 189 7.93 -11.72 -3.25
N LEU A 190 6.97 -10.96 -2.73
CA LEU A 190 7.00 -10.49 -1.35
C LEU A 190 6.94 -11.64 -0.33
N GLY A 191 6.08 -12.63 -0.57
CA GLY A 191 5.97 -13.82 0.26
C GLY A 191 7.25 -14.67 0.24
N ILE A 192 7.85 -14.87 -0.95
CA ILE A 192 9.14 -15.55 -1.11
C ILE A 192 10.23 -14.88 -0.27
N ILE A 193 10.35 -13.55 -0.29
CA ILE A 193 11.33 -12.82 0.53
C ILE A 193 11.17 -13.15 2.01
N LEU A 194 9.93 -13.13 2.53
CA LEU A 194 9.67 -13.41 3.95
C LEU A 194 9.76 -14.90 4.33
N ILE A 195 9.70 -15.80 3.36
CA ILE A 195 9.97 -17.23 3.54
C ILE A 195 11.48 -17.49 3.59
N LEU A 196 12.24 -16.89 2.67
CA LEU A 196 13.71 -17.00 2.62
C LEU A 196 14.37 -16.40 3.87
N PHE A 197 13.89 -15.24 4.31
CA PHE A 197 14.44 -14.50 5.44
C PHE A 197 13.47 -14.49 6.63
N PRO A 198 13.59 -15.42 7.59
CA PRO A 198 12.76 -15.42 8.80
C PRO A 198 13.09 -14.23 9.72
N VAL A 199 12.18 -13.91 10.66
CA VAL A 199 12.35 -12.79 11.62
C VAL A 199 13.66 -12.87 12.41
N SER A 200 14.13 -14.08 12.71
CA SER A 200 15.37 -14.31 13.44
C SER A 200 16.62 -13.89 12.68
N PHE A 201 16.54 -13.71 11.34
CA PHE A 201 17.68 -13.29 10.56
C PHE A 201 17.88 -11.77 10.64
N LYS A 202 18.87 -11.37 11.43
CA LYS A 202 19.38 -10.01 11.54
C LYS A 202 20.87 -10.06 11.30
N PRO A 203 21.39 -9.65 10.13
CA PRO A 203 22.83 -9.53 9.96
C PRO A 203 23.38 -8.60 11.05
N GLU A 204 24.54 -8.90 11.63
CA GLU A 204 25.15 -7.96 12.57
C GLU A 204 25.65 -6.75 11.76
N LEU A 205 24.81 -5.72 11.66
CA LEU A 205 25.19 -4.44 11.06
C LEU A 205 25.91 -3.54 12.08
N SER A 206 25.85 -3.88 13.38
CA SER A 206 26.48 -3.16 14.48
C SER A 206 28.02 -3.17 14.42
N GLU A 207 28.63 -4.14 13.74
CA GLU A 207 30.09 -4.20 13.54
C GLU A 207 30.58 -3.11 12.57
N TYR A 208 29.71 -2.59 11.69
CA TYR A 208 30.05 -1.52 10.77
C TYR A 208 29.80 -0.18 11.49
N GLY A 209 30.79 0.22 12.31
CA GLY A 209 30.70 1.22 13.38
C GLY A 209 30.25 2.65 13.02
N THR A 210 30.11 3.47 14.07
CA THR A 210 29.59 4.85 14.17
C THR A 210 30.34 5.93 13.35
N GLN A 211 31.20 5.56 12.40
CA GLN A 211 31.90 6.53 11.58
C GLN A 211 30.93 7.17 10.57
N LYS A 212 30.74 8.49 10.71
CA LYS A 212 30.09 9.34 9.70
C LYS A 212 30.79 9.12 8.36
N GLN A 213 30.17 8.35 7.47
CA GLN A 213 30.69 8.21 6.12
C GLN A 213 30.56 9.53 5.35
N SER A 214 31.58 9.84 4.54
CA SER A 214 31.54 11.00 3.66
C SER A 214 30.48 10.81 2.56
N LEU A 215 29.80 11.90 2.19
CA LEU A 215 28.81 11.96 1.09
C LEU A 215 29.29 11.29 -0.20
N LYS A 216 30.61 11.31 -0.46
CA LYS A 216 31.24 10.67 -1.63
C LYS A 216 30.98 9.16 -1.71
N LYS A 217 30.92 8.44 -0.59
CA LYS A 217 30.66 6.98 -0.58
C LYS A 217 29.22 6.63 -0.93
N ARG A 218 28.28 7.57 -0.75
CA ARG A 218 26.87 7.40 -1.13
C ARG A 218 26.62 7.64 -2.61
N PHE A 219 27.59 8.12 -3.40
CA PHE A 219 27.40 8.51 -4.79
C PHE A 219 26.76 7.41 -5.67
N PHE A 220 27.19 6.16 -5.55
CA PHE A 220 26.65 5.05 -6.35
C PHE A 220 25.17 4.76 -6.08
N VAL A 221 24.72 5.07 -4.87
CA VAL A 221 23.32 4.94 -4.44
C VAL A 221 22.45 5.96 -5.17
N PHE A 222 22.99 7.16 -5.37
CA PHE A 222 22.34 8.19 -6.18
C PHE A 222 22.25 7.80 -7.66
N LEU A 223 23.00 6.79 -8.12
CA LEU A 223 22.91 6.27 -9.48
C LEU A 223 21.85 5.18 -9.64
N LEU A 224 21.40 4.52 -8.58
CA LEU A 224 20.31 3.53 -8.65
C LEU A 224 19.02 4.06 -9.32
N PRO A 225 18.55 5.30 -9.04
CA PRO A 225 17.40 5.86 -9.72
C PRO A 225 17.67 6.37 -11.15
N LEU A 226 18.91 6.33 -11.63
CA LEU A 226 19.28 6.91 -12.93
C LEU A 226 18.52 6.31 -14.13
N PRO A 227 18.24 4.99 -14.22
CA PRO A 227 17.45 4.44 -15.32
C PRO A 227 16.06 5.06 -15.43
N PHE A 228 15.37 5.26 -14.29
CA PHE A 228 14.05 5.90 -14.25
C PHE A 228 14.11 7.37 -14.66
N PHE A 229 15.20 8.07 -14.30
CA PHE A 229 15.43 9.44 -14.73
C PHE A 229 15.66 9.54 -16.24
N ILE A 230 16.46 8.64 -16.81
CA ILE A 230 16.72 8.59 -18.26
C ILE A 230 15.43 8.27 -19.01
N GLU A 231 14.67 7.27 -18.57
CA GLU A 231 13.38 6.90 -19.15
C GLU A 231 12.36 8.04 -19.05
N GLY A 232 12.30 8.72 -17.90
CA GLY A 232 11.47 9.92 -17.71
C GLY A 232 11.83 11.04 -18.69
N ILE A 233 13.13 11.31 -18.90
CA ILE A 233 13.59 12.29 -19.92
C ILE A 233 13.23 11.83 -21.33
N TYR A 234 13.41 10.54 -21.64
CA TYR A 234 13.12 9.99 -22.96
C TYR A 234 11.64 10.16 -23.32
N HIS A 235 10.72 9.73 -22.44
CA HIS A 235 9.29 9.90 -22.69
C HIS A 235 8.88 11.36 -22.71
N PHE A 236 9.51 12.19 -21.88
CA PHE A 236 9.30 13.62 -21.94
C PHE A 236 9.70 14.25 -23.29
N ARG A 237 10.83 13.84 -23.88
CA ARG A 237 11.23 14.33 -25.22
C ARG A 237 10.19 13.93 -26.27
N ARG A 238 9.69 12.70 -26.21
CA ARG A 238 8.61 12.24 -27.11
C ARG A 238 7.35 13.09 -26.93
N PHE A 239 7.01 13.44 -25.69
CA PHE A 239 5.87 14.32 -25.39
C PHE A 239 6.01 15.68 -26.07
N LEU A 240 7.17 16.32 -25.91
CA LEU A 240 7.46 17.62 -26.51
C LEU A 240 7.42 17.59 -28.04
N ASN A 241 7.74 16.44 -28.64
CA ASN A 241 7.66 16.23 -30.08
C ASN A 241 6.23 15.95 -30.58
N ASN A 242 5.20 16.17 -29.75
CA ASN A 242 3.80 15.85 -30.02
C ASN A 242 3.57 14.38 -30.37
N GLU A 243 4.47 13.48 -29.97
CA GLU A 243 4.21 12.06 -30.12
C GLU A 243 3.11 11.66 -29.15
N ARG A 244 2.11 10.93 -29.65
CA ARG A 244 1.03 10.45 -28.81
C ARG A 244 1.61 9.52 -27.75
N ILE A 245 1.62 10.00 -26.51
CA ILE A 245 2.04 9.22 -25.38
C ILE A 245 0.85 8.38 -24.93
N PRO A 246 0.89 7.05 -25.14
CA PRO A 246 -0.22 6.20 -24.72
C PRO A 246 -0.39 6.31 -23.20
N TYR A 247 -1.64 6.26 -22.75
CA TYR A 247 -2.01 6.22 -21.34
C TYR A 247 -1.88 7.52 -20.52
N ILE A 248 -1.50 8.70 -21.06
CA ILE A 248 -1.63 9.97 -20.32
C ILE A 248 -3.04 10.54 -20.53
N GLU A 249 -3.81 10.62 -19.45
CA GLU A 249 -5.12 11.28 -19.42
C GLU A 249 -5.14 12.50 -18.48
N THR A 250 -3.98 13.04 -18.14
CA THR A 250 -3.82 14.17 -17.21
C THR A 250 -3.29 15.41 -17.93
N ASP A 251 -3.79 16.57 -17.52
CA ASP A 251 -3.17 17.85 -17.86
C ASP A 251 -1.72 17.87 -17.35
N LEU A 252 -0.82 18.25 -18.24
CA LEU A 252 0.59 18.45 -17.94
C LEU A 252 0.84 19.93 -17.67
N ILE A 253 1.67 20.22 -16.65
CA ILE A 253 2.18 21.56 -16.42
C ILE A 253 3.53 21.65 -17.12
N ASN A 254 3.51 21.93 -18.42
CA ASN A 254 4.69 21.91 -19.30
C ASN A 254 5.90 22.66 -18.71
N GLN A 255 5.65 23.78 -18.04
CA GLN A 255 6.67 24.63 -17.42
C GLN A 255 7.41 23.98 -16.24
N THR A 256 6.80 23.01 -15.57
CA THR A 256 7.37 22.37 -14.36
C THR A 256 7.97 21.00 -14.64
N LEU A 257 7.90 20.50 -15.87
CA LEU A 257 8.15 19.09 -16.13
C LEU A 257 9.62 18.68 -15.87
N TYR A 258 10.59 19.50 -16.28
CA TYR A 258 12.01 19.28 -15.94
C TYR A 258 12.24 19.29 -14.42
N ILE A 259 11.56 20.21 -13.72
CA ILE A 259 11.64 20.32 -12.27
C ILE A 259 11.03 19.06 -11.62
N SER A 260 9.91 18.55 -12.12
CA SER A 260 9.29 17.31 -11.65
C SER A 260 10.23 16.12 -11.79
N VAL A 261 10.79 15.90 -13.00
CA VAL A 261 11.71 14.78 -13.28
C VAL A 261 12.94 14.86 -12.37
N PHE A 262 13.51 16.06 -12.23
CA PHE A 262 14.67 16.29 -11.37
C PHE A 262 14.36 16.06 -9.89
N LEU A 263 13.26 16.62 -9.38
CA LEU A 263 12.84 16.43 -7.99
C LEU A 263 12.51 14.97 -7.68
N ASN A 264 11.93 14.24 -8.63
CA ASN A 264 11.67 12.81 -8.47
C ASN A 264 12.96 12.02 -8.37
N PHE A 265 13.93 12.31 -9.24
CA PHE A 265 15.25 11.70 -9.16
C PHE A 265 15.92 12.00 -7.83
N LEU A 266 15.94 13.27 -7.41
CA LEU A 266 16.52 13.67 -6.12
C LEU A 266 15.85 12.98 -4.95
N LEU A 267 14.52 12.93 -4.95
CA LEU A 267 13.77 12.31 -3.89
C LEU A 267 14.01 10.80 -3.88
N MET A 268 13.97 10.13 -5.02
CA MET A 268 14.26 8.70 -5.12
C MET A 268 15.69 8.36 -4.69
N ALA A 269 16.66 9.19 -5.08
CA ALA A 269 18.04 9.04 -4.64
C ALA A 269 18.19 9.29 -3.12
N TYR A 270 17.50 10.29 -2.60
CA TYR A 270 17.39 10.55 -1.17
C TYR A 270 16.83 9.30 -0.46
N PHE A 271 15.75 8.70 -0.96
CA PHE A 271 15.18 7.48 -0.40
C PHE A 271 16.15 6.32 -0.38
N PHE A 272 16.75 5.98 -1.53
CA PHE A 272 17.73 4.90 -1.61
C PHE A 272 18.91 5.11 -0.65
N SER A 273 19.27 6.36 -0.33
CA SER A 273 20.32 6.66 0.63
C SER A 273 20.03 6.20 2.08
N PHE A 274 18.77 5.94 2.44
CA PHE A 274 18.39 5.38 3.75
C PHE A 274 18.17 3.87 3.73
N TYR A 275 18.07 3.27 2.54
CA TYR A 275 18.06 1.82 2.36
C TYR A 275 19.46 1.21 2.35
N LEU A 276 20.47 2.01 2.62
CA LEU A 276 21.80 1.50 2.84
C LEU A 276 22.17 1.83 4.27
N PRO A 277 22.67 0.83 5.04
CA PRO A 277 23.13 1.09 6.39
C PRO A 277 24.13 2.24 6.34
N GLU A 278 23.95 3.27 7.17
CA GLU A 278 24.70 4.54 7.06
C GLU A 278 26.23 4.35 7.11
N ASN A 279 26.66 3.22 7.66
CA ASN A 279 28.04 2.87 7.93
C ASN A 279 28.60 1.83 6.96
N MET A 280 27.79 1.31 6.02
CA MET A 280 28.22 0.28 5.07
C MET A 280 28.91 0.91 3.86
N SER A 281 30.19 0.58 3.65
CA SER A 281 30.95 0.99 2.47
C SER A 281 30.71 0.04 1.29
N LEU A 282 31.03 0.46 0.06
CA LEU A 282 30.93 -0.42 -1.13
C LEU A 282 31.72 -1.72 -0.98
N LYS A 283 32.81 -1.71 -0.21
CA LYS A 283 33.65 -2.89 0.04
C LYS A 283 32.97 -3.90 0.96
N ASP A 284 31.96 -3.48 1.71
CA ASP A 284 31.24 -4.34 2.66
C ASP A 284 30.10 -5.12 2.00
N TYR A 285 29.61 -4.70 0.82
CA TYR A 285 28.50 -5.38 0.12
C TYR A 285 28.82 -6.83 -0.23
N PRO A 286 29.99 -7.19 -0.78
CA PRO A 286 30.31 -8.61 -1.02
C PRO A 286 30.21 -9.45 0.25
N SER A 287 30.62 -8.90 1.40
CA SER A 287 30.52 -9.59 2.69
C SER A 287 29.08 -9.72 3.17
N LEU A 288 28.26 -8.67 3.01
CA LEU A 288 26.83 -8.72 3.31
C LEU A 288 26.13 -9.75 2.42
N ILE A 289 26.38 -9.71 1.11
CA ILE A 289 25.84 -10.65 0.13
C ILE A 289 26.22 -12.07 0.52
N ARG A 290 27.49 -12.34 0.84
CA ARG A 290 27.94 -13.65 1.31
C ARG A 290 27.22 -14.08 2.58
N LYS A 291 27.10 -13.21 3.59
CA LYS A 291 26.36 -13.47 4.85
C LYS A 291 24.88 -13.79 4.57
N VAL A 292 24.24 -13.02 3.67
CA VAL A 292 22.86 -13.22 3.23
C VAL A 292 22.71 -14.58 2.57
N PHE A 293 23.52 -14.93 1.57
CA PHE A 293 23.46 -16.24 0.90
C PHE A 293 23.78 -17.40 1.84
N SER A 294 24.76 -17.25 2.75
CA SER A 294 25.08 -18.30 3.73
C SER A 294 23.99 -18.50 4.78
N SER A 295 23.13 -17.51 5.00
CA SER A 295 21.99 -17.61 5.93
C SER A 295 20.76 -18.29 5.33
N LEU A 296 20.73 -18.49 4.02
CA LEU A 296 19.58 -19.08 3.35
C LEU A 296 19.45 -20.56 3.73
N ASN A 297 18.29 -20.91 4.26
CA ASN A 297 17.96 -22.30 4.50
C ASN A 297 17.58 -22.99 3.19
N PHE A 298 18.30 -24.05 2.81
CA PHE A 298 18.03 -24.81 1.59
C PHE A 298 16.58 -25.31 1.48
N LYS A 299 15.98 -25.73 2.60
CA LYS A 299 14.55 -26.11 2.65
C LYS A 299 13.64 -24.95 2.24
N ASN A 300 13.92 -23.73 2.72
CA ASN A 300 13.13 -22.55 2.37
C ASN A 300 13.33 -22.19 0.89
N ILE A 301 14.54 -22.35 0.35
CA ILE A 301 14.80 -22.16 -1.08
C ILE A 301 13.95 -23.12 -1.91
N LEU A 302 13.96 -24.43 -1.59
CA LEU A 302 13.16 -25.42 -2.30
C LEU A 302 11.66 -25.12 -2.22
N ILE A 303 11.16 -24.71 -1.05
CA ILE A 303 9.76 -24.28 -0.88
C ILE A 303 9.45 -23.08 -1.78
N CYS A 304 10.31 -22.06 -1.82
CA CYS A 304 10.11 -20.89 -2.66
C CYS A 304 10.13 -21.23 -4.16
N ILE A 305 11.04 -22.11 -4.59
CA ILE A 305 11.10 -22.60 -5.98
C ILE A 305 9.82 -23.36 -6.33
N ALA A 306 9.41 -24.30 -5.48
CA ALA A 306 8.18 -25.06 -5.68
C ALA A 306 6.97 -24.14 -5.75
N LEU A 307 6.84 -23.20 -4.80
CA LEU A 307 5.75 -22.23 -4.78
C LEU A 307 5.72 -21.34 -6.02
N PHE A 308 6.89 -20.86 -6.47
CA PHE A 308 7.02 -20.06 -7.69
C PHE A 308 6.57 -20.85 -8.92
N ILE A 309 7.07 -22.07 -9.10
CA ILE A 309 6.71 -22.95 -10.23
C ILE A 309 5.22 -23.27 -10.20
N THR A 310 4.67 -23.63 -9.04
CA THR A 310 3.25 -23.96 -8.90
C THR A 310 2.36 -22.76 -9.22
N VAL A 311 2.62 -21.60 -8.62
CA VAL A 311 1.80 -20.40 -8.85
C VAL A 311 1.88 -19.94 -10.30
N THR A 312 3.09 -19.80 -10.85
CA THR A 312 3.28 -19.36 -12.24
C THR A 312 2.77 -20.39 -13.24
N GLY A 313 2.92 -21.69 -12.96
CA GLY A 313 2.36 -22.76 -13.76
C GLY A 313 0.84 -22.73 -13.82
N ILE A 314 0.16 -22.53 -12.68
CA ILE A 314 -1.30 -22.37 -12.63
C ILE A 314 -1.73 -21.09 -13.37
N GLN A 315 -1.05 -19.96 -13.13
CA GLN A 315 -1.37 -18.69 -13.79
C GLN A 315 -1.20 -18.77 -15.32
N ARG A 316 -0.17 -19.47 -15.81
CA ARG A 316 0.04 -19.71 -17.25
C ARG A 316 -0.95 -20.69 -17.84
N TYR A 317 -1.29 -21.75 -17.10
CA TYR A 317 -2.24 -22.76 -17.57
C TYR A 317 -3.65 -22.20 -17.72
N LEU A 318 -4.10 -21.42 -16.73
CA LEU A 318 -5.42 -20.79 -16.72
C LEU A 318 -5.45 -19.46 -17.49
N GLY A 319 -4.28 -18.81 -17.61
CA GLY A 319 -4.11 -17.57 -18.34
C GLY A 319 -4.11 -17.77 -19.85
N ASN A 320 -4.61 -16.78 -20.58
CA ASN A 320 -4.45 -16.67 -22.02
C ASN A 320 -3.45 -15.54 -22.31
N GLU A 321 -2.27 -15.91 -22.81
CA GLU A 321 -1.21 -14.95 -23.18
C GLU A 321 -1.51 -14.23 -24.50
N ASP A 322 -2.39 -14.78 -25.35
CA ASP A 322 -2.80 -14.18 -26.61
C ASP A 322 -3.77 -13.00 -26.40
N LEU A 323 -4.39 -12.92 -25.21
CA LEU A 323 -5.20 -11.76 -24.86
C LEU A 323 -4.30 -10.58 -24.51
N PRO A 324 -4.59 -9.37 -25.02
CA PRO A 324 -3.79 -8.19 -24.72
C PRO A 324 -3.73 -7.96 -23.21
N THR A 325 -2.51 -7.91 -22.69
CA THR A 325 -2.27 -7.67 -21.26
C THR A 325 -2.10 -6.19 -21.03
N ASP A 326 -3.03 -5.60 -20.28
CA ASP A 326 -2.99 -4.18 -19.97
C ASP A 326 -1.86 -3.80 -19.00
N ASN A 327 -1.08 -4.73 -18.46
CA ASN A 327 -0.10 -4.45 -17.42
C ASN A 327 1.19 -5.28 -17.55
N SER A 328 1.98 -4.97 -18.58
CA SER A 328 3.36 -5.43 -18.63
C SER A 328 4.21 -4.74 -17.58
N PHE A 329 5.29 -5.40 -17.14
CA PHE A 329 6.32 -4.78 -16.29
C PHE A 329 6.87 -3.49 -16.92
N SER A 330 7.06 -3.47 -18.24
CA SER A 330 7.45 -2.28 -18.98
C SER A 330 6.43 -1.15 -18.86
N LYS A 331 5.13 -1.45 -18.89
CA LYS A 331 4.09 -0.44 -18.66
C LYS A 331 4.16 0.09 -17.23
N MET A 332 4.42 -0.76 -16.23
CA MET A 332 4.57 -0.29 -14.85
C MET A 332 5.77 0.67 -14.69
N PHE A 333 6.92 0.33 -15.26
CA PHE A 333 8.10 1.18 -15.30
C PHE A 333 7.81 2.52 -15.98
N TYR A 334 7.20 2.44 -17.15
CA TYR A 334 6.73 3.58 -17.90
C TYR A 334 5.80 4.48 -17.08
N LEU A 335 4.81 3.90 -16.39
CA LEU A 335 3.87 4.64 -15.54
C LEU A 335 4.60 5.32 -14.38
N MET A 336 5.53 4.64 -13.70
CA MET A 336 6.34 5.24 -12.61
C MET A 336 7.16 6.43 -13.11
N SER A 337 7.86 6.28 -14.23
CA SER A 337 8.74 7.30 -14.80
C SER A 337 7.95 8.51 -15.31
N LEU A 338 6.83 8.26 -15.99
CA LEU A 338 6.04 9.30 -16.65
C LEU A 338 5.05 9.99 -15.72
N TYR A 339 4.23 9.24 -14.99
CA TYR A 339 3.21 9.86 -14.15
C TYR A 339 3.82 10.60 -12.96
N GLY A 340 4.91 10.08 -12.40
CA GLY A 340 5.70 10.81 -11.41
C GLY A 340 6.15 12.16 -11.95
N ALA A 341 6.52 12.25 -13.23
CA ALA A 341 7.00 13.47 -13.88
C ALA A 341 5.90 14.48 -14.23
N THR A 342 4.62 14.08 -14.21
CA THR A 342 3.51 14.96 -14.63
C THR A 342 3.40 16.23 -13.81
N LYS A 343 3.66 16.14 -12.49
CA LYS A 343 3.66 17.26 -11.54
C LYS A 343 4.70 17.00 -10.44
N PRO A 344 5.36 18.04 -9.89
CA PRO A 344 6.40 17.84 -8.88
C PRO A 344 5.90 17.05 -7.67
N LEU A 345 6.58 15.98 -7.30
CA LEU A 345 6.26 15.19 -6.09
C LEU A 345 4.81 14.68 -6.05
N VAL A 346 4.14 14.52 -7.20
CA VAL A 346 2.70 14.19 -7.25
C VAL A 346 2.36 12.92 -6.49
N TYR A 347 3.20 11.89 -6.56
CA TYR A 347 2.99 10.65 -5.81
C TYR A 347 3.05 10.88 -4.30
N VAL A 348 3.94 11.74 -3.77
CA VAL A 348 3.98 12.06 -2.34
C VAL A 348 2.61 12.58 -1.89
N PHE A 349 2.04 13.52 -2.66
CA PHE A 349 0.75 14.09 -2.35
C PHE A 349 -0.39 13.09 -2.52
N LEU A 350 -0.37 12.24 -3.54
CA LEU A 350 -1.40 11.22 -3.75
C LEU A 350 -1.38 10.18 -2.61
N TYR A 351 -0.21 9.72 -2.18
CA TYR A 351 -0.10 8.79 -1.06
C TYR A 351 -0.56 9.41 0.26
N ILE A 352 -0.19 10.67 0.54
CA ILE A 352 -0.70 11.38 1.72
C ILE A 352 -2.21 11.60 1.61
N ASN A 353 -2.71 11.96 0.43
CA ASN A 353 -4.14 12.18 0.22
C ASN A 353 -4.96 10.89 0.35
N TYR A 354 -4.40 9.75 -0.07
CA TYR A 354 -5.04 8.44 -0.05
C TYR A 354 -4.97 7.77 1.32
N PHE A 355 -3.78 7.71 1.93
CA PHE A 355 -3.51 6.99 3.18
C PHE A 355 -3.43 7.89 4.42
N GLY A 356 -3.37 9.21 4.23
CA GLY A 356 -3.40 10.18 5.32
C GLY A 356 -2.04 10.36 6.04
N PRO A 357 -2.06 10.62 7.37
CA PRO A 357 -0.89 11.09 8.11
C PRO A 357 0.25 10.07 8.23
N ILE A 358 -0.02 8.78 8.02
CA ILE A 358 1.03 7.75 8.06
C ILE A 358 2.14 8.02 7.04
N PHE A 359 1.79 8.49 5.84
CA PHE A 359 2.78 8.82 4.81
C PHE A 359 3.50 10.15 5.09
N ILE A 360 2.84 11.12 5.72
CA ILE A 360 3.52 12.34 6.22
C ILE A 360 4.63 11.93 7.20
N LEU A 361 4.31 11.05 8.15
CA LEU A 361 5.28 10.57 9.13
C LEU A 361 6.38 9.73 8.50
N PHE A 362 6.05 8.88 7.53
CA PHE A 362 7.03 8.10 6.77
C PHE A 362 8.05 9.03 6.08
N PHE A 363 7.59 10.03 5.34
CA PHE A 363 8.47 10.95 4.61
C PHE A 363 9.29 11.85 5.55
N LEU A 364 8.71 12.34 6.65
CA LEU A 364 9.42 13.20 7.60
C LEU A 364 10.46 12.44 8.46
N TYR A 365 10.18 11.19 8.80
CA TYR A 365 10.97 10.43 9.78
C TYR A 365 11.56 9.14 9.20
N MET A 366 11.78 9.15 7.89
CA MET A 366 12.18 7.98 7.15
C MET A 366 13.41 7.26 7.67
N LYS A 367 14.44 8.00 8.10
CA LYS A 367 15.64 7.41 8.72
C LYS A 367 15.31 6.51 9.91
N LYS A 368 14.35 6.93 10.74
CA LYS A 368 13.95 6.16 11.92
C LYS A 368 13.01 5.05 11.53
N PHE A 369 12.16 5.31 10.55
CA PHE A 369 11.31 4.31 9.93
C PHE A 369 12.14 3.12 9.42
N THR A 370 13.23 3.37 8.68
CA THR A 370 14.14 2.31 8.20
C THR A 370 14.88 1.60 9.32
N GLY A 371 15.27 2.32 10.38
CA GLY A 371 15.79 1.70 11.60
C GLY A 371 14.81 0.71 12.23
N VAL A 372 13.53 1.08 12.34
CA VAL A 372 12.48 0.18 12.84
C VAL A 372 12.26 -1.02 11.92
N LEU A 373 12.25 -0.83 10.59
CA LEU A 373 12.17 -1.95 9.65
C LEU A 373 13.30 -2.96 9.85
N TYR A 374 14.51 -2.47 10.08
CA TYR A 374 15.67 -3.31 10.34
C TYR A 374 15.50 -4.14 11.62
N GLU A 375 14.96 -3.53 12.68
CA GLU A 375 14.66 -4.22 13.94
C GLU A 375 13.60 -5.32 13.79
N LEU A 376 12.69 -5.18 12.82
CA LEU A 376 11.69 -6.21 12.49
C LEU A 376 12.26 -7.41 11.72
N GLY A 377 13.50 -7.31 11.22
CA GLY A 377 14.22 -8.38 10.53
C GLY A 377 14.59 -8.02 9.09
N PHE A 378 15.65 -8.64 8.59
CA PHE A 378 16.16 -8.34 7.24
C PHE A 378 15.17 -8.68 6.13
N GLY A 379 14.33 -9.70 6.34
CA GLY A 379 13.23 -10.03 5.42
C GLY A 379 12.25 -8.88 5.25
N VAL A 380 11.80 -8.25 6.35
CA VAL A 380 10.91 -7.08 6.33
C VAL A 380 11.60 -5.89 5.65
N TYR A 381 12.89 -5.71 5.91
CA TYR A 381 13.68 -4.66 5.28
C TYR A 381 13.75 -4.80 3.76
N LEU A 382 14.11 -5.98 3.24
CA LEU A 382 14.14 -6.25 1.80
C LEU A 382 12.75 -6.20 1.17
N PHE A 383 11.77 -6.77 1.86
CA PHE A 383 10.37 -6.72 1.48
C PHE A 383 9.92 -5.27 1.27
N PHE A 384 10.47 -4.32 2.02
CA PHE A 384 10.11 -2.92 1.93
C PHE A 384 10.75 -2.17 0.74
N ILE A 385 11.73 -2.75 0.04
CA ILE A 385 12.35 -2.13 -1.14
C ILE A 385 11.39 -2.16 -2.34
N ILE A 386 10.77 -3.31 -2.62
CA ILE A 386 9.96 -3.49 -3.84
C ILE A 386 8.73 -2.56 -3.85
N PRO A 387 7.88 -2.53 -2.81
CA PRO A 387 6.68 -1.70 -2.79
C PRO A 387 7.01 -0.23 -2.54
N PHE A 388 8.23 0.06 -2.13
CA PHE A 388 8.73 1.42 -2.12
C PHE A 388 8.99 1.94 -3.55
N LEU A 389 9.52 1.11 -4.46
CA LEU A 389 9.62 1.50 -5.88
C LEU A 389 8.25 1.77 -6.49
N THR A 390 7.23 1.05 -6.06
CA THR A 390 5.86 1.27 -6.52
C THR A 390 5.20 2.51 -5.90
N ILE A 391 5.81 3.18 -4.90
CA ILE A 391 5.35 4.50 -4.45
C ILE A 391 5.48 5.55 -5.54
N PHE A 392 6.47 5.40 -6.42
CA PHE A 392 6.64 6.31 -7.55
C PHE A 392 5.55 6.10 -8.62
N ALA A 393 4.79 5.00 -8.56
CA ALA A 393 3.55 4.89 -9.31
C ALA A 393 2.49 5.78 -8.65
N THR A 394 1.81 6.59 -9.45
CA THR A 394 0.78 7.53 -9.00
C THR A 394 -0.52 6.85 -8.59
N GLU A 395 -0.68 5.55 -8.81
CA GLU A 395 -1.83 4.80 -8.33
C GLU A 395 -1.59 4.27 -6.92
N SER A 396 -1.89 5.10 -5.90
CA SER A 396 -1.59 4.80 -4.49
C SER A 396 -2.24 3.50 -3.97
N ARG A 397 -3.42 3.14 -4.49
CA ARG A 397 -4.10 1.88 -4.13
C ARG A 397 -3.27 0.63 -4.47
N MET A 398 -2.32 0.74 -5.41
CA MET A 398 -1.47 -0.39 -5.76
C MET A 398 -0.69 -0.92 -4.57
N ASN A 399 -0.49 -0.14 -3.51
CA ASN A 399 0.27 -0.52 -2.33
C ASN A 399 -0.57 -0.91 -1.11
N LEU A 400 -1.88 -1.12 -1.27
CA LEU A 400 -2.76 -1.51 -0.15
C LEU A 400 -2.35 -2.82 0.53
N TYR A 401 -1.93 -3.81 -0.25
CA TYR A 401 -1.47 -5.11 0.26
C TYR A 401 -0.20 -5.01 1.11
N PHE A 402 0.55 -3.92 0.94
CA PHE A 402 1.80 -3.65 1.62
C PHE A 402 1.65 -2.71 2.82
N LEU A 403 0.55 -1.96 2.89
CA LEU A 403 0.32 -0.95 3.91
C LEU A 403 0.51 -1.48 5.37
N PRO A 404 0.26 -2.75 5.76
CA PRO A 404 0.52 -3.22 7.12
C PRO A 404 2.01 -3.10 7.51
N PHE A 405 2.89 -3.23 6.53
CA PHE A 405 4.34 -3.07 6.68
C PHE A 405 4.77 -1.59 6.67
N PHE A 406 3.89 -0.66 6.27
CA PHE A 406 4.02 0.76 6.57
C PHE A 406 3.54 1.09 7.98
N LEU A 407 2.38 0.52 8.35
CA LEU A 407 1.66 0.81 9.58
C LEU A 407 2.47 0.45 10.82
N LEU A 408 2.94 -0.80 10.89
CA LEU A 408 3.62 -1.28 12.09
C LEU A 408 4.88 -0.46 12.42
N PRO A 409 5.83 -0.23 11.49
CA PRO A 409 7.00 0.59 11.81
C PRO A 409 6.66 2.03 12.16
N ALA A 410 5.65 2.64 11.53
CA ALA A 410 5.20 3.99 11.90
C ALA A 410 4.70 4.04 13.36
N ILE A 411 3.87 3.08 13.77
CA ILE A 411 3.33 3.04 15.13
C ILE A 411 4.43 2.72 16.16
N LEU A 412 5.33 1.79 15.83
CA LEU A 412 6.50 1.47 16.64
C LEU A 412 7.42 2.69 16.83
N MET A 413 7.67 3.44 15.77
CA MET A 413 8.43 4.70 15.82
C MET A 413 7.75 5.74 16.73
N LEU A 414 6.44 5.94 16.61
CA LEU A 414 5.69 6.86 17.49
C LEU A 414 5.64 6.38 18.94
N SER A 415 5.64 5.06 19.16
CA SER A 415 5.70 4.43 20.47
C SER A 415 7.03 4.70 21.17
N LYS A 416 8.16 4.53 20.46
CA LYS A 416 9.51 4.88 20.95
C LYS A 416 9.65 6.36 21.27
N ALA A 417 9.06 7.22 20.46
CA ALA A 417 9.03 8.66 20.72
C ALA A 417 8.11 9.06 21.90
N ASP A 418 7.33 8.12 22.44
CA ASP A 418 6.33 8.29 23.51
C ASP A 418 5.44 9.53 23.32
N ILE A 419 4.94 9.77 22.10
CA ILE A 419 4.14 10.96 21.78
C ILE A 419 2.95 11.18 22.74
N THR A 420 2.58 12.44 22.96
CA THR A 420 1.50 12.82 23.87
C THR A 420 0.13 12.47 23.29
N GLY A 421 -0.88 12.33 24.16
CA GLY A 421 -2.27 12.11 23.71
C GLY A 421 -2.80 13.24 22.82
N LYS A 422 -2.31 14.48 23.00
CA LYS A 422 -2.64 15.63 22.14
C LYS A 422 -2.15 15.40 20.70
N ILE A 423 -0.94 14.90 20.51
CA ILE A 423 -0.41 14.56 19.18
C ILE A 423 -1.22 13.41 18.56
N CYS A 424 -1.59 12.38 19.34
CA CYS A 424 -2.48 11.33 18.85
C CYS A 424 -3.80 11.90 18.33
N LEU A 425 -4.42 12.84 19.06
CA LEU A 425 -5.68 13.47 18.64
C LEU A 425 -5.53 14.31 17.36
N ILE A 426 -4.44 15.07 17.24
CA ILE A 426 -4.12 15.82 16.00
C ILE A 426 -3.97 14.86 14.82
N LEU A 427 -3.23 13.76 15.00
CA LEU A 427 -3.03 12.75 13.96
C LEU A 427 -4.35 12.06 13.58
N THR A 428 -5.22 11.77 14.55
CA THR A 428 -6.58 11.23 14.30
C THR A 428 -7.44 12.21 13.51
N PHE A 429 -7.41 13.50 13.86
CA PHE A 429 -8.16 14.52 13.13
C PHE A 429 -7.66 14.64 11.68
N ILE A 430 -6.35 14.60 11.45
CA ILE A 430 -5.78 14.63 10.10
C ILE A 430 -6.17 13.38 9.30
N ALA A 431 -6.17 12.19 9.92
CA ALA A 431 -6.67 10.97 9.29
C ALA A 431 -8.14 11.10 8.88
N PHE A 432 -8.99 11.64 9.76
CA PHE A 432 -10.39 11.94 9.43
C PHE A 432 -10.52 12.87 8.23
N LEU A 433 -9.76 13.98 8.18
CA LEU A 433 -9.78 14.92 7.05
C LEU A 433 -9.42 14.24 5.72
N PHE A 434 -8.38 13.41 5.70
CA PHE A 434 -7.94 12.70 4.49
C PHE A 434 -8.82 11.51 4.11
N SER A 435 -9.56 10.93 5.06
CA SER A 435 -10.48 9.82 4.81
C SER A 435 -11.64 10.19 3.89
N LYS A 436 -12.03 11.47 3.86
CA LYS A 436 -13.12 12.03 3.02
C LYS A 436 -14.48 11.37 3.22
N ILE A 437 -14.66 10.62 4.31
CA ILE A 437 -15.93 9.96 4.62
C ILE A 437 -17.11 10.93 4.85
N TYR A 438 -16.80 12.22 5.01
CA TYR A 438 -17.77 13.31 5.13
C TYR A 438 -18.17 13.91 3.77
N ILE A 439 -17.55 13.48 2.67
CA ILE A 439 -17.85 13.93 1.32
C ILE A 439 -18.77 12.90 0.66
N PRO A 440 -20.04 13.26 0.37
CA PRO A 440 -20.96 12.32 -0.26
C PRO A 440 -20.50 11.95 -1.68
N MET A 441 -20.44 10.65 -1.98
CA MET A 441 -20.17 10.12 -3.33
C MET A 441 -21.44 9.76 -4.11
N PHE A 442 -22.59 10.34 -3.76
CA PHE A 442 -23.85 10.10 -4.47
C PHE A 442 -23.86 10.77 -5.84
N ASN A 443 -24.52 10.13 -6.82
CA ASN A 443 -24.79 10.68 -8.15
C ASN A 443 -23.52 11.11 -8.92
N MET A 444 -22.40 10.41 -8.68
CA MET A 444 -21.22 10.58 -9.52
C MET A 444 -21.58 10.15 -10.96
N PRO A 445 -21.29 10.96 -11.98
CA PRO A 445 -21.70 10.68 -13.35
C PRO A 445 -21.03 9.41 -13.92
N ASP A 446 -21.82 8.57 -14.59
CA ASP A 446 -21.45 7.22 -15.06
C ASP A 446 -20.32 7.21 -16.09
N SER A 447 -20.28 8.24 -16.93
CA SER A 447 -19.28 8.40 -17.97
C SER A 447 -19.08 9.88 -18.23
N VAL A 448 -17.92 10.41 -17.84
CA VAL A 448 -17.56 11.77 -18.24
C VAL A 448 -16.41 11.69 -19.23
N PRO A 449 -16.56 12.29 -20.43
CA PRO A 449 -15.50 12.36 -21.43
C PRO A 449 -14.20 12.95 -20.89
N ASN A 450 -14.27 13.74 -19.81
CA ASN A 450 -13.13 14.38 -19.18
C ASN A 450 -13.07 14.10 -17.67
N LYS A 451 -12.14 13.23 -17.27
CA LYS A 451 -11.82 12.86 -15.88
C LYS A 451 -11.33 14.05 -15.03
N LEU A 452 -10.98 15.18 -15.65
CA LEU A 452 -10.42 16.37 -14.99
C LEU A 452 -11.49 17.38 -14.54
N THR A 453 -12.77 17.14 -14.84
CA THR A 453 -13.88 17.99 -14.40
C THR A 453 -14.16 17.85 -12.89
N PHE A 454 -14.63 18.93 -12.27
CA PHE A 454 -14.70 19.08 -10.79
C PHE A 454 -15.50 17.99 -10.08
N HIS A 455 -16.61 17.50 -10.64
CA HIS A 455 -17.39 16.42 -10.03
C HIS A 455 -16.58 15.12 -9.91
N ASN A 456 -15.80 14.78 -10.93
CA ASN A 456 -15.02 13.53 -10.94
C ASN A 456 -13.75 13.61 -10.11
N GLN A 457 -13.21 14.82 -9.92
CA GLN A 457 -12.02 15.03 -9.12
C GLN A 457 -12.23 14.63 -7.66
N ILE A 458 -13.46 14.56 -7.14
CA ILE A 458 -13.71 14.01 -5.80
C ILE A 458 -13.19 12.55 -5.69
N LEU A 459 -13.39 11.75 -6.74
CA LEU A 459 -12.88 10.39 -6.83
C LEU A 459 -11.41 10.39 -7.28
N TYR A 460 -11.10 11.06 -8.39
CA TYR A 460 -9.79 10.97 -9.05
C TYR A 460 -8.66 11.74 -8.38
N ILE A 461 -8.93 12.67 -7.46
CA ILE A 461 -7.89 13.31 -6.63
C ILE A 461 -7.12 12.29 -5.77
N ASN A 462 -7.69 11.10 -5.58
CA ASN A 462 -7.09 9.98 -4.86
C ASN A 462 -6.32 9.03 -5.79
N PHE A 463 -6.36 9.25 -7.11
CA PHE A 463 -5.74 8.42 -8.13
C PHE A 463 -4.79 9.24 -9.01
N PHE A 464 -4.30 8.64 -10.09
CA PHE A 464 -3.27 9.24 -10.94
C PHE A 464 -3.77 10.40 -11.84
N THR A 465 -5.08 10.59 -11.99
CA THR A 465 -5.70 11.62 -12.84
C THR A 465 -6.11 12.86 -12.04
N ILE A 466 -5.13 13.61 -11.55
CA ILE A 466 -5.38 14.85 -10.80
C ILE A 466 -5.29 16.10 -11.70
N SER A 467 -6.32 16.95 -11.67
CA SER A 467 -6.29 18.25 -12.36
C SER A 467 -5.24 19.19 -11.75
N ASN A 468 -4.76 20.16 -12.52
CA ASN A 468 -3.78 21.15 -12.01
C ASN A 468 -4.31 21.92 -10.80
N ARG A 469 -5.61 22.28 -10.80
CA ARG A 469 -6.26 22.98 -9.68
C ARG A 469 -6.31 22.12 -8.42
N SER A 470 -6.73 20.86 -8.57
CA SER A 470 -6.78 19.89 -7.46
C SER A 470 -5.39 19.65 -6.87
N TYR A 471 -4.37 19.52 -7.73
CA TYR A 471 -2.99 19.36 -7.31
C TYR A 471 -2.47 20.56 -6.51
N LEU A 472 -2.67 21.79 -7.00
CA LEU A 472 -2.25 23.00 -6.29
C LEU A 472 -2.97 23.13 -4.94
N PHE A 473 -4.25 22.80 -4.87
CA PHE A 473 -5.01 22.76 -3.62
C PHE A 473 -4.42 21.74 -2.63
N LEU A 474 -4.20 20.49 -3.07
CA LEU A 474 -3.57 19.46 -2.23
C LEU A 474 -2.18 19.86 -1.75
N LEU A 475 -1.37 20.44 -2.63
CA LEU A 475 -0.02 20.91 -2.30
C LEU A 475 -0.07 21.88 -1.12
N ILE A 476 -0.94 22.89 -1.18
CA ILE A 476 -1.12 23.87 -0.09
C ILE A 476 -1.60 23.18 1.19
N VAL A 477 -2.68 22.38 1.11
CA VAL A 477 -3.26 21.71 2.27
C VAL A 477 -2.26 20.80 2.96
N ILE A 478 -1.59 19.93 2.19
CA ILE A 478 -0.60 18.98 2.72
C ILE A 478 0.60 19.72 3.32
N THR A 479 1.04 20.81 2.69
CA THR A 479 2.15 21.62 3.21
C THR A 479 1.81 22.24 4.55
N VAL A 480 0.63 22.88 4.66
CA VAL A 480 0.15 23.48 5.92
C VAL A 480 0.01 22.42 7.01
N ILE A 481 -0.63 21.29 6.72
CA ILE A 481 -0.78 20.18 7.68
C ILE A 481 0.59 19.65 8.13
N THR A 482 1.53 19.49 7.21
CA THR A 482 2.89 19.03 7.51
C THR A 482 3.62 20.01 8.43
N LEU A 483 3.54 21.32 8.15
CA LEU A 483 4.14 22.35 8.99
C LEU A 483 3.51 22.40 10.39
N LEU A 484 2.18 22.29 10.48
CA LEU A 484 1.48 22.24 11.77
C LEU A 484 1.86 21.00 12.58
N LEU A 485 2.00 19.85 11.93
CA LEU A 485 2.50 18.62 12.57
C LEU A 485 3.92 18.82 13.09
N LEU A 486 4.84 19.33 12.27
CA LEU A 486 6.22 19.61 12.68
C LEU A 486 6.27 20.57 13.88
N TYR A 487 5.45 21.62 13.87
CA TYR A 487 5.31 22.54 15.00
C TYR A 487 4.79 21.83 16.26
N ALA A 488 3.76 21.00 16.13
CA ALA A 488 3.19 20.24 17.25
C ALA A 488 4.21 19.27 17.87
N PHE A 489 4.98 18.57 17.04
CA PHE A 489 6.07 17.69 17.50
C PHE A 489 7.15 18.50 18.23
N LYS A 490 7.61 19.62 17.65
CA LYS A 490 8.61 20.50 18.27
C LYS A 490 8.15 21.05 19.62
N LYS A 491 6.92 21.57 19.70
CA LYS A 491 6.34 22.16 20.93
C LYS A 491 6.16 21.14 22.05
N SER A 492 5.97 19.86 21.72
CA SER A 492 5.78 18.83 22.72
C SER A 492 7.05 18.48 23.52
N GLY A 493 8.22 19.03 23.15
CA GLY A 493 9.52 18.67 23.73
C GLY A 493 9.96 17.25 23.39
N LYS A 494 9.10 16.44 22.78
CA LYS A 494 9.40 15.10 22.29
C LYS A 494 9.80 15.21 20.83
N SER A 495 11.01 15.73 20.60
CA SER A 495 11.61 15.53 19.29
C SER A 495 11.77 14.03 19.09
N ILE A 496 11.21 13.51 18.00
CA ILE A 496 11.44 12.11 17.61
C ILE A 496 12.97 11.87 17.49
N SER A 497 13.82 12.90 17.32
CA SER A 497 15.27 12.75 17.11
C SER A 497 16.08 12.21 18.30
N GLU A 498 15.63 12.37 19.54
CA GLU A 498 16.52 12.15 20.70
C GLU A 498 16.37 10.78 21.38
N ASN A 499 15.26 10.07 21.20
CA ASN A 499 14.91 8.91 22.04
C ASN A 499 15.04 7.51 21.40
N PHE A 500 15.81 7.34 20.32
CA PHE A 500 15.83 6.07 19.55
C PHE A 500 16.86 5.03 19.97
N SER A 501 17.54 5.18 21.11
CA SER A 501 18.65 4.27 21.49
C SER A 501 18.24 2.89 22.05
N LYS A 502 16.95 2.64 22.33
CA LYS A 502 16.49 1.37 22.93
C LYS A 502 15.88 0.41 21.89
N PRO A 503 16.28 -0.88 21.84
CA PRO A 503 15.63 -1.90 21.00
C PRO A 503 14.22 -2.28 21.52
N PHE A 504 13.37 -2.85 20.64
CA PHE A 504 12.00 -3.30 20.96
C PHE A 504 11.92 -4.60 21.76
#